data_AF-A0A3N5M2D6-F1
#
_entry.id   AF-A0A3N5M2D6-F1
#
_cell.length_a   1.000
_cell.length_b   1.000
_cell.length_c   1.000
_cell.angle_alpha   90.00
_cell.angle_beta   90.00
_cell.angle_gamma   90.00
#
_symmetry.space_group_name_H-M   'P 1'
#
loop_
_entity.id
_entity.type
_entity.pdbx_description
1 polymer ?
#
loop_
_entity_poly.entity_id
_entity_poly.type
_entity_poly.pdbx_seq_one_letter_code
_entity_poly.pdbx_strand_id
1 'polypeptide(L)' 'RNAQCPTGKMGDAWDIAHAVLFLASDEARYVTATEILVDGGLTATAGVG' A
#
# COMPACT_ATOMS: atom_id res chain seq x y z
N ARG A 1 -17.48 2.43 -6.41
CA ARG A 1 -16.43 2.12 -5.42
C ARG A 1 -15.10 1.85 -6.13
N ASN A 2 -14.97 0.80 -6.95
CA ASN A 2 -13.74 0.52 -7.71
C ASN A 2 -13.22 1.68 -8.58
N ALA A 3 -14.13 2.42 -9.23
CA ALA A 3 -13.77 3.58 -10.06
C ALA A 3 -13.14 4.77 -9.28
N GLN A 4 -13.20 4.75 -7.94
CA GLN A 4 -12.55 5.76 -7.09
C GLN A 4 -11.11 5.37 -6.74
N CYS A 5 -10.75 4.09 -6.81
CA CYS A 5 -9.37 3.64 -6.65
C CYS A 5 -8.59 3.94 -7.94
N PRO A 6 -7.45 4.65 -7.87
CA PRO A 6 -6.62 4.94 -9.06
C PRO A 6 -6.15 3.69 -9.82
N THR A 7 -5.95 2.58 -9.12
CA THR A 7 -5.66 1.27 -9.74
C THR A 7 -6.87 0.61 -10.42
N GLY A 8 -8.06 1.23 -10.34
CA GLY A 8 -9.31 0.73 -10.90
C GLY A 8 -9.93 -0.45 -10.16
N LYS A 9 -9.29 -0.94 -9.08
CA LYS A 9 -9.76 -2.05 -8.26
C LYS A 9 -9.56 -1.70 -6.78
N MET A 10 -10.59 -1.97 -5.99
CA MET A 10 -10.47 -1.87 -4.54
C MET A 10 -9.62 -3.03 -4.03
N GLY A 11 -8.64 -2.70 -3.19
CA GLY A 11 -7.81 -3.70 -2.55
C GLY A 11 -8.62 -4.60 -1.63
N ASP A 12 -8.08 -5.77 -1.35
CA ASP A 12 -8.62 -6.73 -0.39
C ASP A 12 -7.63 -7.01 0.75
N ALA A 13 -8.01 -7.88 1.69
CA ALA A 13 -7.19 -8.17 2.86
C ALA A 13 -5.80 -8.74 2.51
N TRP A 14 -5.65 -9.36 1.33
CA TRP A 14 -4.38 -9.93 0.90
C TRP A 14 -3.38 -8.87 0.47
N ASP A 15 -3.82 -7.73 -0.06
CA ASP A 15 -2.92 -6.63 -0.43
C ASP A 15 -2.14 -6.14 0.80
N ILE A 16 -2.81 -6.02 1.95
CA ILE A 16 -2.17 -5.69 3.23
C ILE A 16 -1.28 -6.84 3.72
N ALA A 17 -1.77 -8.08 3.66
CA ALA A 17 -1.01 -9.24 4.12
C ALA A 17 0.32 -9.41 3.37
N HIS A 18 0.34 -9.16 2.07
CA HIS A 18 1.57 -9.21 1.26
C HIS A 18 2.55 -8.09 1.62
N ALA A 19 2.07 -6.88 1.88
CA ALA A 19 2.93 -5.78 2.33
C ALA A 19 3.57 -6.07 3.69
N VAL A 20 2.80 -6.63 4.62
CA VAL A 20 3.32 -7.09 5.92
C VAL A 20 4.32 -8.23 5.74
N LEU A 21 4.03 -9.20 4.87
CA LEU A 21 4.95 -10.29 4.56
C LEU A 21 6.29 -9.78 4.02
N PHE A 22 6.26 -8.79 3.12
CA PHE A 22 7.47 -8.12 2.64
C PHE A 22 8.23 -7.45 3.78
N LEU A 23 7.56 -6.65 4.62
CA LEU A 23 8.18 -5.98 5.77
C LEU A 23 8.78 -6.95 6.80
N ALA A 24 8.19 -8.13 6.95
CA ALA A 24 8.69 -9.19 7.82
C ALA A 24 9.85 -9.99 7.22
N SER A 25 10.15 -9.81 5.93
CA SER A 25 11.18 -10.58 5.22
C SER A 25 12.55 -9.91 5.28
N ASP A 26 13.61 -10.69 4.98
CA ASP A 26 14.99 -10.20 4.92
C ASP A 26 15.21 -9.15 3.82
N GLU A 27 14.32 -9.07 2.83
CA GLU A 27 14.37 -8.06 1.76
C GLU A 27 14.08 -6.66 2.29
N ALA A 28 13.32 -6.54 3.39
CA ALA A 28 13.02 -5.28 4.04
C ALA A 28 14.01 -4.91 5.16
N ARG A 29 15.15 -5.61 5.31
CA ARG A 29 16.08 -5.45 6.45
C ARG A 29 16.60 -4.04 6.72
N TYR A 30 16.53 -3.15 5.74
CA TYR A 30 16.98 -1.75 5.85
C TYR A 30 15.83 -0.74 5.74
N VAL A 31 14.59 -1.22 5.62
CA VAL A 31 13.39 -0.40 5.56
C VAL A 31 12.93 -0.15 7.00
N THR A 32 13.21 1.04 7.51
CA THR A 32 12.82 1.47 8.86
C THR A 32 12.36 2.92 8.85
N ALA A 33 11.56 3.32 9.85
CA ALA A 33 11.04 4.69 10.00
C ALA A 33 10.28 5.23 8.78
N THR A 34 9.67 4.35 7.98
CA THR A 34 8.93 4.69 6.77
C THR A 34 7.49 4.20 6.85
N GLU A 35 6.55 5.03 6.41
CA GLU A 35 5.17 4.60 6.16
C GLU A 35 5.03 4.02 4.74
N ILE A 36 4.53 2.79 4.64
CA ILE A 36 4.22 2.16 3.35
C ILE A 36 2.71 2.15 3.17
N LEU A 37 2.21 2.96 2.23
CA LEU A 37 0.80 3.04 1.91
C LEU A 37 0.39 1.92 0.95
N VAL A 38 -0.70 1.23 1.30
CA VAL A 38 -1.31 0.17 0.49
C VAL A 38 -2.78 0.54 0.28
N ASP A 39 -3.02 1.54 -0.56
CA ASP A 39 -4.33 2.17 -0.73
C ASP A 39 -4.77 2.29 -2.20
N GLY A 40 -4.04 1.65 -3.11
CA GLY A 40 -4.30 1.74 -4.55
C GLY A 40 -4.02 3.12 -5.15
N GLY A 41 -3.22 3.96 -4.49
CA GLY A 41 -2.79 5.28 -4.98
C GLY A 41 -3.73 6.42 -4.59
N LEU A 42 -4.73 6.17 -3.74
CA LEU A 42 -5.72 7.17 -3.33
C LEU A 42 -5.05 8.40 -2.72
N THR A 43 -4.13 8.22 -1.77
CA THR A 43 -3.42 9.29 -1.08
C THR A 43 -2.62 10.16 -2.05
N ALA A 44 -1.97 9.56 -3.06
CA ALA A 44 -1.20 10.28 -4.07
C ALA A 44 -2.09 11.15 -4.99
N THR A 45 -3.33 10.74 -5.23
CA THR A 45 -4.28 11.49 -6.07
C THR A 45 -5.12 12.50 -5.31
N ALA A 46 -5.26 12.34 -3.99
CA ALA A 46 -6.12 13.19 -3.15
C ALA A 46 -5.49 14.54 -2.77
N GLY A 47 -4.26 14.85 -3.21
CA GLY A 47 -3.62 16.14 -2.95
C GLY A 47 -3.23 16.38 -1.50
N VAL A 48 -3.03 15.32 -0.72
CA VAL A 48 -2.50 15.38 0.65
C VAL A 48 -1.02 14.97 0.62
N GLY A 49 -0.20 15.89 0.12
CA GLY A 49 1.25 15.88 0.30
C GLY A 49 1.65 16.92 1.34
#